data_AF-A0A059WRR4-F1
#
_entry.id   AF-A0A059WRR4-F1
#
_cell.length_a   1.000
_cell.length_b   1.000
_cell.length_c   1.000
_cell.angle_alpha   90.00
_cell.angle_beta   90.00
_cell.angle_gamma   90.00
#
_symmetry.space_group_name_H-M   'P 1'
#
loop_
_entity.id
_entity.type
_entity.pdbx_description
1 polymer ?
#
loop_
_entity_poly.entity_id
_entity_poly.type
_entity_poly.pdbx_seq_one_letter_code
_entity_poly.pdbx_strand_id
1 'polypeptide(L)'
;MRIYIIGNDGITLCREPPAAVNEGEIVIASSEELHAARLSGKRLLALWNALPDTEKRKKLGDRDALVDQLWSAVEALPNPDQQSETKPASKQDTVITMLQRPEGATVDEVAGAMGWQRHTVRGLFSGT
;
A
#
# COMPACT_ATOMS: atom_id res chain seq x y z
N MET A 1 -0.12 7.78 19.29
CA MET A 1 0.75 8.65 18.47
C MET A 1 0.93 7.92 17.14
N ARG A 2 0.77 8.57 15.98
CA ARG A 2 0.99 7.92 14.69
C ARG A 2 2.46 8.06 14.35
N ILE A 3 3.14 6.94 14.13
CA ILE A 3 4.55 6.91 13.76
C ILE A 3 4.63 6.32 12.36
N TYR A 4 5.36 6.94 11.46
CA TYR A 4 5.52 6.47 10.09
C TYR A 4 6.96 6.01 9.89
N ILE A 5 7.12 4.82 9.34
CA ILE A 5 8.41 4.26 8.99
C ILE A 5 8.58 4.40 7.48
N ILE A 6 9.61 5.14 7.09
CA ILE A 6 10.00 5.35 5.70
C ILE A 6 11.02 4.27 5.34
N GLY A 7 10.56 3.25 4.62
CA GLY A 7 11.39 2.22 4.04
C GLY A 7 12.07 2.68 2.74
N ASN A 8 12.63 1.71 2.04
CA ASN A 8 13.15 1.91 0.68
C ASN A 8 12.01 1.91 -0.36
N ASP A 9 10.97 1.11 -0.12
CA ASP A 9 9.90 0.81 -1.09
C ASP A 9 8.54 1.41 -0.73
N GLY A 10 8.42 2.12 0.41
CA GLY A 10 7.15 2.74 0.81
C GLY A 10 7.15 3.35 2.21
N ILE A 11 5.97 3.79 2.63
CA ILE A 11 5.70 4.36 3.96
C ILE A 11 4.78 3.40 4.70
N THR A 12 5.16 3.01 5.91
CA THR A 12 4.36 2.14 6.77
C THR A 12 3.90 2.92 8.00
N LEU A 13 2.59 2.91 8.29
CA LEU A 13 2.04 3.47 9.52
C LEU A 13 2.19 2.45 10.65
N CYS A 14 2.89 2.84 11.71
CA CYS A 14 3.04 2.11 12.96
C CYS A 14 2.35 2.88 14.09
N ARG A 15 1.50 2.18 14.86
CA ARG A 15 0.83 2.76 16.04
C ARG A 15 1.73 2.76 17.29
N GLU A 16 2.80 1.98 17.27
CA GLU A 16 3.80 1.86 18.33
C GLU A 16 5.19 2.15 17.78
N PRO A 17 6.09 2.72 18.62
CA PRO A 17 7.47 2.93 18.24
C PRO A 17 8.13 1.58 17.95
N PRO A 18 8.74 1.38 16.78
CA PRO A 18 9.38 0.12 16.45
C PRO A 18 10.51 -0.15 17.45
N ALA A 19 10.54 -1.36 18.02
CA ALA A 19 11.59 -1.77 18.95
C ALA A 19 12.98 -1.85 18.28
N ALA A 20 13.00 -2.00 16.95
CA ALA A 20 14.19 -1.93 16.11
C ALA A 20 13.83 -1.27 14.78
N VAL A 21 14.64 -0.29 14.38
CA VAL A 21 14.56 0.35 13.06
C VAL A 21 15.54 -0.38 12.16
N ASN A 22 15.11 -0.89 11.00
CA ASN A 22 16.06 -1.57 10.11
C ASN A 22 17.08 -0.60 9.52
N GLU A 23 18.25 -1.10 9.13
CA GLU A 23 19.33 -0.29 8.57
C GLU A 23 18.87 0.39 7.26
N GLY A 24 18.66 1.72 7.33
CA GLY A 24 18.16 2.52 6.20
C GLY A 24 16.69 2.95 6.32
N GLU A 25 15.94 2.46 7.29
CA GLU A 25 14.58 2.95 7.62
C GLU A 25 14.66 4.25 8.43
N ILE A 26 13.76 5.19 8.14
CA ILE A 26 13.66 6.46 8.86
C ILE A 26 12.31 6.53 9.54
N VAL A 27 12.32 6.62 10.86
CA VAL A 27 11.12 6.82 11.66
C VAL A 27 10.81 8.31 11.72
N ILE A 28 9.60 8.68 11.36
CA ILE A 28 9.11 10.05 11.46
C ILE A 28 7.74 10.08 12.14
N ALA A 29 7.52 11.07 13.00
CA ALA A 29 6.25 11.33 13.67
C ALA A 29 5.66 12.70 13.30
N SER A 30 6.39 13.53 12.56
CA SER A 30 5.96 14.87 12.12
C SER A 30 6.56 15.27 10.77
N SER A 31 5.97 16.29 10.14
CA SER A 31 6.53 16.92 8.93
C SER A 31 7.96 17.43 9.17
N GLU A 32 8.25 18.00 10.36
CA GLU A 32 9.59 18.51 10.69
C GLU A 32 10.65 17.40 10.66
N GLU A 33 10.31 16.19 11.15
CA GLU A 33 11.23 15.05 11.09
C GLU A 33 11.44 14.56 9.64
N LEU A 34 10.41 14.65 8.79
CA LEU A 34 10.52 14.35 7.35
C LEU A 34 11.43 15.36 6.62
N HIS A 35 11.36 16.64 6.97
CA HIS A 35 12.28 17.68 6.49
C HIS A 35 13.72 17.41 6.97
N ALA A 36 13.89 17.08 8.25
CA ALA A 36 15.19 16.77 8.86
C ALA A 36 15.83 15.49 8.30
N ALA A 37 15.04 14.52 7.82
CA ALA A 37 15.51 13.29 7.19
C ALA A 37 16.32 13.52 5.90
N ARG A 38 16.26 14.74 5.32
CA ARG A 38 17.02 15.15 4.11
C ARG A 38 16.92 14.13 2.97
N LEU A 39 15.77 13.51 2.78
CA LEU A 39 15.50 12.50 1.73
C LEU A 39 15.94 12.95 0.33
N SER A 40 16.59 12.08 -0.45
CA SER A 40 16.95 12.43 -1.83
C SER A 40 15.71 12.59 -2.70
N GLY A 41 15.78 13.37 -3.78
CA GLY A 41 14.66 13.53 -4.72
C GLY A 41 14.18 12.20 -5.32
N LYS A 42 15.10 11.24 -5.52
CA LYS A 42 14.74 9.86 -5.93
C LYS A 42 13.92 9.15 -4.86
N ARG A 43 14.26 9.34 -3.58
CA ARG A 43 13.57 8.70 -2.46
C ARG A 43 12.17 9.31 -2.27
N LEU A 44 12.05 10.64 -2.32
CA LEU A 44 10.74 11.30 -2.31
C LEU A 44 9.85 10.85 -3.47
N LEU A 45 10.41 10.66 -4.66
CA LEU A 45 9.69 10.13 -5.81
C LEU A 45 9.22 8.68 -5.61
N ALA A 46 10.09 7.83 -5.06
CA ALA A 46 9.75 6.45 -4.75
C ALA A 46 8.61 6.38 -3.72
N LEU A 47 8.69 7.18 -2.66
CA LEU A 47 7.67 7.27 -1.63
C LEU A 47 6.33 7.79 -2.17
N TRP A 48 6.36 8.83 -3.01
CA TRP A 48 5.17 9.34 -3.67
C TRP A 48 4.51 8.25 -4.54
N ASN A 49 5.30 7.52 -5.33
CA ASN A 49 4.77 6.46 -6.18
C ASN A 49 4.32 5.21 -5.40
N ALA A 50 4.73 5.08 -4.14
CA ALA A 50 4.30 4.01 -3.24
C ALA A 50 2.97 4.35 -2.54
N LEU A 51 2.51 5.61 -2.56
CA LEU A 51 1.22 5.98 -2.00
C LEU A 51 0.07 5.44 -2.86
N PRO A 52 -0.92 4.74 -2.26
CA PRO A 52 -2.14 4.35 -2.96
C PRO A 52 -2.92 5.58 -3.43
N ASP A 53 -3.62 5.47 -4.55
CA ASP A 53 -4.53 6.51 -5.08
C ASP A 53 -3.90 7.87 -5.43
N THR A 54 -2.57 7.95 -5.50
CA THR A 54 -1.87 9.16 -5.97
C THR A 54 -1.45 9.04 -7.43
N GLU A 55 -1.60 10.13 -8.19
CA GLU A 55 -1.08 10.18 -9.55
C GLU A 55 0.45 10.05 -9.54
N LYS A 56 0.96 9.04 -10.26
CA LYS A 56 2.40 8.81 -10.41
C LYS A 56 3.04 10.01 -11.09
N ARG A 57 3.90 10.73 -10.37
CA ARG A 57 4.61 11.89 -10.91
C ARG A 57 5.92 11.42 -11.55
N LYS A 58 6.31 12.02 -12.69
CA LYS A 58 7.60 11.74 -13.35
C LYS A 58 8.72 12.70 -12.93
N LYS A 59 8.37 13.86 -12.39
CA LYS A 59 9.32 14.90 -12.00
C LYS A 59 8.88 15.52 -10.68
N LEU A 60 9.81 15.58 -9.73
CA LEU A 60 9.64 16.36 -8.51
C LEU A 60 10.14 17.78 -8.80
N GLY A 61 9.29 18.77 -8.55
CA GLY A 61 9.60 20.19 -8.63
C GLY A 61 10.22 20.68 -7.32
N ASP A 62 9.53 21.60 -6.65
CA ASP A 62 9.95 22.17 -5.37
C ASP A 62 9.93 21.11 -4.26
N ARG A 63 11.11 20.85 -3.70
CA ARG A 63 11.34 19.80 -2.72
C ARG A 63 10.56 20.03 -1.43
N ASP A 64 10.52 21.26 -0.92
CA ASP A 64 9.91 21.55 0.39
C ASP A 64 8.39 21.43 0.28
N ALA A 65 7.81 21.97 -0.80
CA ALA A 65 6.40 21.80 -1.10
C ALA A 65 6.00 20.32 -1.28
N LEU A 66 6.91 19.49 -1.81
CA LEU A 66 6.67 18.06 -1.96
C LEU A 66 6.74 17.30 -0.64
N VAL A 67 7.62 17.71 0.28
CA VAL A 67 7.65 17.14 1.63
C VAL A 67 6.32 17.42 2.34
N ASP A 68 5.82 18.65 2.25
CA ASP A 68 4.54 19.02 2.85
C ASP A 68 3.36 18.30 2.20
N GLN A 69 3.36 18.19 0.86
CA GLN A 69 2.32 17.48 0.14
C GLN A 69 2.35 15.97 0.43
N LEU A 70 3.54 15.37 0.56
CA LEU A 70 3.72 13.97 0.92
C LEU A 70 3.20 13.73 2.34
N TRP A 71 3.55 14.60 3.29
CA TRP A 71 3.06 14.50 4.67
C TRP A 71 1.54 14.60 4.73
N SER A 72 0.95 15.56 4.03
CA SER A 72 -0.51 15.71 3.96
C SER A 72 -1.19 14.48 3.33
N ALA A 73 -0.61 13.90 2.28
CA ALA A 73 -1.14 12.67 1.67
C ALA A 73 -1.03 11.47 2.61
N VAL A 74 0.07 11.34 3.35
CA VAL A 74 0.29 10.27 4.33
C VAL A 74 -0.67 10.39 5.52
N GLU A 75 -0.93 11.60 6.01
CA GLU A 75 -1.93 11.83 7.06
C GLU A 75 -3.36 11.57 6.59
N ALA A 76 -3.62 11.81 5.31
CA ALA A 76 -4.90 11.52 4.66
C ALA A 76 -5.09 10.05 4.31
N LEU A 77 -4.04 9.21 4.38
CA LEU A 77 -4.18 7.79 4.11
C LEU A 77 -5.14 7.15 5.13
N PRO A 78 -6.12 6.35 4.67
CA PRO A 78 -6.89 5.51 5.57
C PRO A 78 -5.94 4.52 6.25
N ASN A 79 -6.26 4.10 7.48
CA ASN A 79 -5.43 3.12 8.19
C ASN A 79 -5.17 1.90 7.29
N PRO A 80 -3.99 1.26 7.35
CA PRO A 80 -3.66 0.09 6.53
C PRO A 80 -4.67 -1.05 6.70
N ASP A 81 -5.38 -1.09 7.83
CA ASP A 81 -6.50 -1.99 8.10
C ASP A 81 -7.69 -1.82 7.11
N GLN A 82 -7.82 -0.65 6.47
CA GLN A 82 -8.86 -0.29 5.49
C GLN A 82 -8.37 -0.22 4.04
N GLN A 83 -7.07 -0.30 3.80
CA GLN A 83 -6.48 -0.05 2.47
C GLN A 83 -6.64 -1.21 1.49
N SER A 84 -7.27 -2.30 1.92
CA SER A 84 -7.59 -3.46 1.08
C SER A 84 -8.78 -3.21 0.13
N GLU A 85 -9.50 -2.09 0.24
CA GLU A 85 -10.78 -1.90 -0.47
C GLU A 85 -10.73 -0.99 -1.73
N THR A 86 -9.64 -0.28 -2.02
CA THR A 86 -9.67 0.78 -3.06
C THR A 86 -9.06 0.43 -4.41
N LYS A 87 -8.46 -0.75 -4.61
CA LYS A 87 -8.22 -1.21 -5.99
C LYS A 87 -9.53 -1.76 -6.56
N PRO A 88 -9.88 -1.50 -7.84
CA PRO A 88 -10.82 -2.36 -8.53
C PRO A 88 -10.18 -3.75 -8.52
N ALA A 89 -10.65 -4.59 -7.60
CA ALA A 89 -10.11 -5.92 -7.38
C ALA A 89 -10.03 -6.59 -8.74
N SER A 90 -8.80 -6.95 -9.15
CA SER A 90 -8.64 -7.83 -10.29
C SER A 90 -9.55 -9.03 -10.07
N LYS A 91 -10.01 -9.66 -11.15
CA LYS A 91 -10.77 -10.89 -11.05
C LYS A 91 -10.07 -11.94 -10.16
N GLN A 92 -8.74 -11.90 -10.10
CA GLN A 92 -7.94 -12.71 -9.20
C GLN A 92 -7.94 -12.22 -7.75
N ASP A 93 -7.92 -10.90 -7.51
CA ASP A 93 -7.99 -10.33 -6.16
C ASP A 93 -9.31 -10.70 -5.48
N THR A 94 -10.44 -10.64 -6.20
CA THR A 94 -11.73 -11.10 -5.70
C THR A 94 -11.66 -12.57 -5.26
N VAL A 95 -11.03 -13.44 -6.06
CA VAL A 95 -10.86 -14.86 -5.73
C VAL A 95 -9.95 -15.02 -4.50
N ILE A 96 -8.86 -14.26 -4.41
CA ILE A 96 -7.95 -14.30 -3.26
C ILE A 96 -8.68 -13.86 -1.98
N THR A 97 -9.45 -12.77 -2.02
CA THR A 97 -10.28 -12.32 -0.89
C THR A 97 -11.27 -13.39 -0.47
N MET A 98 -11.93 -14.05 -1.43
CA MET A 98 -12.85 -15.15 -1.13
C MET A 98 -12.13 -16.32 -0.43
N LEU A 99 -10.91 -16.65 -0.82
CA LEU A 99 -10.11 -17.73 -0.21
C LEU A 99 -9.51 -17.36 1.15
N GLN A 100 -9.23 -16.08 1.40
CA GLN A 100 -8.71 -15.57 2.67
C GLN A 100 -9.75 -15.57 3.79
N ARG A 101 -11.04 -15.76 3.46
CA ARG A 101 -12.10 -15.90 4.46
C ARG A 101 -11.83 -17.12 5.36
N PRO A 102 -12.17 -17.07 6.65
CA PRO A 102 -11.93 -18.18 7.57
C PRO A 102 -12.69 -19.46 7.18
N GLU A 103 -13.80 -19.35 6.45
CA GLU A 103 -14.54 -20.49 5.88
C GLU A 103 -13.97 -21.00 4.55
N GLY A 104 -13.03 -20.26 3.96
CA GLY A 104 -12.54 -20.46 2.60
C GLY A 104 -13.57 -20.08 1.53
N ALA A 105 -13.32 -20.53 0.31
CA ALA A 105 -14.26 -20.40 -0.80
C ALA A 105 -14.28 -21.65 -1.66
N THR A 106 -15.47 -22.08 -2.05
CA THR A 106 -15.70 -23.21 -2.94
C THR A 106 -15.62 -22.79 -4.41
N VAL A 107 -15.38 -23.78 -5.28
CA VAL A 107 -15.37 -23.56 -6.75
C VAL A 107 -16.71 -23.00 -7.25
N ASP A 108 -17.82 -23.42 -6.65
CA ASP A 108 -19.17 -22.95 -7.03
C ASP A 108 -19.43 -21.51 -6.61
N GLU A 109 -18.98 -21.11 -5.42
CA GLU A 109 -19.07 -19.72 -4.96
C GLU A 109 -18.24 -18.79 -5.83
N VAL A 110 -17.00 -19.20 -6.15
CA VAL A 110 -16.14 -18.44 -7.05
C VAL A 110 -16.73 -18.37 -8.45
N ALA A 111 -17.27 -19.47 -8.98
CA ALA A 111 -17.94 -19.50 -10.28
C ALA A 111 -19.14 -18.54 -10.33
N GLY A 112 -19.98 -18.55 -9.29
CA GLY A 112 -21.14 -17.67 -9.16
C GLY A 112 -20.77 -16.19 -9.03
N ALA A 113 -19.78 -15.86 -8.20
CA ALA A 113 -19.32 -14.48 -8.00
C ALA A 113 -18.64 -13.90 -9.26
N MET A 114 -17.94 -14.73 -10.03
CA MET A 114 -17.15 -14.29 -11.19
C MET A 114 -17.89 -14.41 -12.53
N GLY A 115 -19.05 -15.07 -12.56
CA GLY A 115 -19.72 -15.46 -13.80
C GLY A 115 -18.90 -16.46 -14.63
N TRP A 116 -18.08 -17.27 -13.96
CA TRP A 116 -17.18 -18.23 -14.59
C TRP A 116 -17.74 -19.65 -14.53
N GLN A 117 -17.34 -20.48 -15.50
CA GLN A 117 -17.64 -21.91 -15.43
C GLN A 117 -16.65 -22.60 -14.47
N ARG A 118 -17.09 -23.69 -13.84
CA ARG A 118 -16.27 -24.47 -12.88
C ARG A 118 -14.88 -24.85 -13.41
N HIS A 119 -14.78 -25.18 -14.70
CA HIS A 119 -13.52 -25.54 -15.32
C HIS A 119 -12.59 -24.33 -15.53
N THR A 120 -13.13 -23.12 -15.70
CA THR A 120 -12.37 -21.87 -15.76
C THR A 120 -11.76 -21.56 -14.39
N VAL A 121 -12.55 -21.73 -13.33
CA VAL A 121 -12.09 -21.58 -11.94
C VAL A 121 -10.99 -22.60 -11.62
N ARG A 122 -11.19 -23.87 -12.01
CA ARG A 122 -10.16 -24.91 -11.85
C ARG A 122 -8.90 -24.61 -12.66
N GLY A 123 -9.02 -24.08 -13.87
CA GLY A 123 -7.89 -23.65 -14.69
C GLY A 123 -7.07 -22.55 -14.01
N LEU A 124 -7.74 -21.56 -13.40
CA LEU A 124 -7.09 -20.51 -12.62
C LEU A 124 -6.26 -21.08 -11.45
N PHE A 125 -6.80 -22.07 -10.74
CA PHE A 125 -6.09 -22.72 -9.63
C PHE A 125 -4.95 -23.63 -10.07
N SER A 126 -5.01 -24.16 -11.30
CA SER A 126 -4.02 -25.11 -11.81
C SER A 126 -2.78 -24.44 -12.42
N GLY A 127 -2.76 -23.13 -12.60
CA GLY A 127 -1.59 -22.37 -13.05
C GLY A 127 -1.04 -22.73 -14.44
N THR A 128 -1.87 -23.30 -15.31
CA THR A 128 -1.51 -23.72 -16.68
C THR A 128 -1.52 -22.56 -17.67
#